data_AF-A0A929EW65-F1
#
_entry.id   AF-A0A929EW65-F1
#
_cell.length_a   1.000
_cell.length_b   1.000
_cell.length_c   1.000
_cell.angle_alpha   90.00
_cell.angle_beta   90.00
_cell.angle_gamma   90.00
#
_symmetry.space_group_name_H-M   'P 1'
#
loop_
_entity.id
_entity.type
_entity.pdbx_description
1 polymer ?
#
loop_
_entity_poly.entity_id
_entity_poly.type
_entity_poly.pdbx_seq_one_letter_code
_entity_poly.pdbx_strand_id
1 'polypeptide(L)'
;MEQYERFTEQLGKLSQDFDVFNLGVSGYGTDQQYLLLRKFFKHYDPDLVFLIFTHNDREDNSLNNNNDGYYKPYFQLKGGRLLLAGVPVPKSVNYIFSEYRFLTKSYLMRAAVKLYFHFFATPVMAFDDPTEAIVVEMNRIVEENGASLLVGFQSKDGQLESVLNANKIAHIDLRNFYMYSSHGKHWTPQGHEYVSDRIHSFFVKNKFFDLYGKDK
;
A
#
# COMPACT_ATOMS: atom_id res chain seq x y z
N MET A 1 11.14 10.45 -15.27
CA MET A 1 10.13 11.45 -15.66
C MET A 1 8.90 11.33 -14.76
N GLU A 2 8.30 10.14 -14.58
CA GLU A 2 7.12 9.94 -13.70
C GLU A 2 7.27 10.35 -12.22
N GLN A 3 8.48 10.30 -11.62
CA GLN A 3 8.63 10.62 -10.19
C GLN A 3 8.24 12.05 -9.80
N TYR A 4 8.34 13.01 -10.72
CA TYR A 4 8.01 14.43 -10.47
C TYR A 4 6.56 14.81 -10.81
N GLU A 5 5.78 13.85 -11.31
CA GLU A 5 4.39 14.03 -11.76
C GLU A 5 3.40 13.17 -10.95
N ARG A 6 3.84 12.58 -9.85
CA ARG A 6 2.95 11.82 -8.96
C ARG A 6 1.94 12.76 -8.31
N PHE A 7 0.75 12.24 -8.05
CA PHE A 7 -0.31 13.00 -7.39
C PHE A 7 0.14 13.57 -6.04
N THR A 8 1.08 12.93 -5.34
CA THR A 8 1.63 13.44 -4.07
C THR A 8 2.41 14.74 -4.25
N GLU A 9 3.24 14.82 -5.29
CA GLU A 9 4.03 16.03 -5.61
C GLU A 9 3.13 17.15 -6.13
N GLN A 10 2.09 16.80 -6.88
CA GLN A 10 1.11 17.78 -7.35
C GLN A 10 0.25 18.28 -6.19
N LEU A 11 -0.21 17.39 -5.31
CA LEU A 11 -0.98 17.75 -4.12
C LEU A 11 -0.17 18.71 -3.23
N GLY A 12 1.11 18.44 -2.97
CA GLY A 12 2.00 19.34 -2.21
C GLY A 12 2.22 20.72 -2.85
N LYS A 13 1.92 20.90 -4.14
CA LYS A 13 1.96 22.21 -4.81
C LYS A 13 0.64 22.97 -4.72
N LEU A 14 -0.48 22.29 -4.48
CA LEU A 14 -1.81 22.89 -4.46
C LEU A 14 -2.09 23.68 -3.17
N SER A 15 -1.40 23.38 -2.08
CA SER A 15 -1.50 24.14 -0.83
C SER A 15 -0.19 24.02 -0.05
N GLN A 16 0.18 25.12 0.63
CA GLN A 16 1.33 25.18 1.54
C GLN A 16 0.94 24.78 2.97
N ASP A 17 -0.32 24.42 3.21
CA ASP A 17 -0.85 24.12 4.53
C ASP A 17 -0.58 22.66 4.96
N PHE A 18 0.06 21.84 4.11
CA PHE A 18 0.45 20.48 4.43
C PHE A 18 1.77 20.07 3.78
N ASP A 19 2.53 19.26 4.52
CA ASP A 19 3.67 18.51 4.00
C ASP A 19 3.21 17.11 3.56
N VAL A 20 3.46 16.75 2.31
CA VAL A 20 3.10 15.43 1.77
C VAL A 20 4.31 14.50 1.81
N PHE A 21 4.21 13.42 2.58
CA PHE A 21 5.21 12.35 2.58
C PHE A 21 4.70 11.12 1.84
N ASN A 22 5.31 10.81 0.68
CA ASN A 22 4.97 9.62 -0.09
C ASN A 22 5.73 8.40 0.43
N LEU A 23 5.01 7.48 1.07
CA LEU A 23 5.52 6.19 1.54
C LEU A 23 5.09 5.01 0.65
N GLY A 24 4.60 5.29 -0.56
CA GLY A 24 4.21 4.25 -1.52
C GLY A 24 5.40 3.41 -1.97
N VAL A 25 5.27 2.09 -1.88
CA VAL A 25 6.26 1.13 -2.35
C VAL A 25 5.61 0.22 -3.39
N SER A 26 6.28 0.06 -4.53
CA SER A 26 5.80 -0.83 -5.59
C SER A 26 5.70 -2.27 -5.09
N GLY A 27 4.60 -2.94 -5.41
CA GLY A 27 4.34 -4.33 -5.04
C GLY A 27 3.90 -4.55 -3.59
N TYR A 28 3.57 -3.48 -2.85
CA TYR A 28 3.00 -3.58 -1.51
C TYR A 28 1.46 -3.66 -1.56
N GLY A 29 0.91 -4.73 -1.00
CA GLY A 29 -0.49 -4.76 -0.58
C GLY A 29 -0.72 -3.97 0.71
N THR A 30 -1.99 -3.84 1.11
CA THR A 30 -2.40 -3.15 2.35
C THR A 30 -1.72 -3.71 3.60
N ASP A 31 -1.42 -5.00 3.61
CA ASP A 31 -0.73 -5.67 4.71
C ASP A 31 0.70 -5.14 4.94
N GLN A 32 1.46 -4.94 3.87
CA GLN A 32 2.79 -4.32 3.95
C GLN A 32 2.70 -2.81 4.21
N GLN A 33 1.68 -2.13 3.68
CA GLN A 33 1.42 -0.72 3.98
C GLN A 33 1.12 -0.53 5.49
N TYR A 34 0.40 -1.44 6.13
CA TYR A 34 0.17 -1.43 7.58
C TYR A 34 1.47 -1.63 8.38
N LEU A 35 2.37 -2.51 7.95
CA LEU A 35 3.69 -2.65 8.58
C LEU A 35 4.53 -1.38 8.43
N LEU A 36 4.46 -0.74 7.25
CA LEU A 36 5.15 0.51 6.97
C LEU A 36 4.62 1.64 7.86
N LEU A 37 3.30 1.76 7.98
CA LEU A 37 2.63 2.67 8.90
C LEU A 37 3.16 2.49 10.32
N ARG A 38 3.12 1.26 10.86
CA ARG A 38 3.62 0.97 12.22
C ARG A 38 5.09 1.35 12.42
N LYS A 39 5.92 1.17 11.39
CA LYS A 39 7.34 1.46 11.45
C LYS A 39 7.62 2.96 11.45
N PHE A 40 6.89 3.73 10.65
CA PHE A 40 7.22 5.12 10.35
C PHE A 40 6.27 6.15 10.97
N PHE A 41 5.14 5.73 11.56
CA PHE A 41 4.17 6.66 12.15
C PHE A 41 4.83 7.69 13.08
N LYS A 42 5.56 7.21 14.09
CA LYS A 42 6.25 8.10 15.06
C LYS A 42 7.35 8.96 14.46
N HIS A 43 7.91 8.56 13.33
CA HIS A 43 8.97 9.32 12.69
C HIS A 43 8.41 10.56 11.97
N TYR A 44 7.25 10.41 11.32
CA TYR A 44 6.61 11.50 10.59
C TYR A 44 5.55 12.25 11.40
N ASP A 45 5.04 11.69 12.50
CA ASP A 45 3.98 12.24 13.35
C ASP A 45 2.81 12.86 12.54
N PRO A 46 2.22 12.09 11.60
CA PRO A 46 1.28 12.68 10.64
C PRO A 46 -0.07 13.00 11.31
N ASP A 47 -0.67 14.12 10.95
CA ASP A 47 -2.04 14.44 11.35
C ASP A 47 -3.10 13.69 10.50
N LEU A 48 -2.70 13.26 9.29
CA LEU A 48 -3.53 12.49 8.36
C LEU A 48 -2.71 11.37 7.70
N VAL A 49 -3.27 10.17 7.70
CA VAL A 49 -2.76 9.03 6.92
C VAL A 49 -3.69 8.80 5.74
N PHE A 50 -3.16 8.92 4.52
CA PHE A 50 -3.89 8.67 3.28
C PHE A 50 -3.53 7.31 2.71
N LEU A 51 -4.47 6.37 2.74
CA LEU A 51 -4.33 5.02 2.19
C LEU A 51 -4.91 4.96 0.78
N ILE A 52 -4.10 4.62 -0.23
CA ILE A 52 -4.61 4.29 -1.56
C ILE A 52 -4.91 2.79 -1.59
N PHE A 53 -6.15 2.43 -1.92
CA PHE A 53 -6.59 1.05 -2.06
C PHE A 53 -6.93 0.72 -3.52
N THR A 54 -6.43 -0.42 -3.98
CA THR A 54 -6.72 -1.00 -5.28
C THR A 54 -7.17 -2.46 -5.15
N HIS A 55 -7.95 -2.96 -6.10
CA HIS A 55 -8.58 -4.27 -6.00
C HIS A 55 -7.57 -5.42 -5.85
N ASN A 56 -6.40 -5.33 -6.49
CA ASN A 56 -5.35 -6.34 -6.34
C ASN A 56 -4.75 -6.40 -4.93
N ASP A 57 -4.95 -5.37 -4.09
CA ASP A 57 -4.46 -5.40 -2.71
C ASP A 57 -5.07 -6.58 -1.94
N ARG A 58 -6.32 -6.99 -2.24
CA ARG A 58 -6.94 -8.16 -1.60
C ARG A 58 -6.19 -9.45 -1.88
N GLU A 59 -5.83 -9.65 -3.14
CA GLU A 59 -5.06 -10.81 -3.57
C GLU A 59 -3.66 -10.76 -2.95
N ASP A 60 -3.01 -9.60 -3.00
CA ASP A 60 -1.70 -9.40 -2.39
C ASP A 60 -1.75 -9.68 -0.87
N ASN A 61 -2.77 -9.20 -0.14
CA ASN A 61 -2.96 -9.41 1.30
C ASN A 61 -3.17 -10.89 1.68
N SER A 62 -3.63 -11.70 0.71
CA SER A 62 -3.95 -13.11 0.90
C SER A 62 -2.78 -14.05 0.59
N LEU A 63 -1.61 -13.52 0.19
CA LEU A 63 -0.46 -14.31 -0.24
C LEU A 63 0.79 -14.05 0.63
N ASN A 64 1.67 -15.05 0.73
CA ASN A 64 2.99 -14.93 1.36
C ASN A 64 4.09 -14.43 0.40
N ASN A 65 3.75 -13.99 -0.81
CA ASN A 65 4.67 -13.41 -1.78
C ASN A 65 4.02 -12.23 -2.52
N ASN A 66 4.84 -11.45 -3.21
CA ASN A 66 4.38 -10.43 -4.15
C ASN A 66 4.42 -10.93 -5.61
N ASN A 67 3.90 -10.11 -6.52
CA ASN A 67 3.86 -10.39 -7.95
C ASN A 67 5.24 -10.57 -8.61
N ASP A 68 6.30 -10.04 -7.99
CA ASP A 68 7.69 -10.22 -8.43
C ASP A 68 8.32 -11.52 -7.89
N GLY A 69 7.56 -12.37 -7.19
CA GLY A 69 8.02 -13.64 -6.65
C GLY A 69 8.94 -13.53 -5.43
N TYR A 70 8.99 -12.37 -4.76
CA TYR A 70 9.62 -12.23 -3.45
C TYR A 70 8.63 -12.61 -2.36
N TYR A 71 9.07 -13.42 -1.39
CA TYR A 71 8.26 -13.65 -0.21
C TYR A 71 8.10 -12.37 0.61
N LYS A 72 6.99 -12.28 1.33
CA LYS A 72 6.68 -11.19 2.24
C LYS A 72 6.13 -11.73 3.57
N PRO A 73 6.25 -10.97 4.67
CA PRO A 73 5.42 -11.24 5.82
C PRO A 73 3.94 -11.04 5.43
N TYR A 74 3.04 -11.68 6.16
CA TYR A 74 1.61 -11.64 5.89
C TYR A 74 0.84 -11.72 7.21
N PHE A 75 -0.43 -11.29 7.21
CA PHE A 75 -1.29 -11.40 8.38
C PHE A 75 -2.27 -12.57 8.23
N GLN A 76 -2.51 -13.24 9.34
CA GLN A 76 -3.59 -14.23 9.47
C GLN A 76 -4.61 -13.72 10.48
N LEU A 77 -5.90 -13.85 10.15
CA LEU A 77 -6.97 -13.57 11.10
C LEU A 77 -7.20 -14.81 11.97
N LYS A 78 -6.84 -14.76 13.26
CA LYS A 78 -7.10 -15.84 14.21
C LYS A 78 -7.84 -15.32 15.43
N GLY A 79 -9.03 -15.85 15.68
CA GLY A 79 -9.86 -15.46 16.82
C GLY A 79 -10.18 -13.95 16.83
N GLY A 80 -10.41 -13.37 15.65
CA GLY A 80 -10.69 -11.93 15.49
C GLY A 80 -9.47 -11.02 15.65
N ARG A 81 -8.25 -11.57 15.73
CA ARG A 81 -7.01 -10.79 15.84
C ARG A 81 -6.12 -11.00 14.63
N LEU A 82 -5.47 -9.93 14.19
CA LEU A 82 -4.42 -9.98 13.18
C LEU A 82 -3.12 -10.49 13.79
N LEU A 83 -2.60 -11.58 13.24
CA LEU A 83 -1.30 -12.13 13.65
C LEU A 83 -0.32 -12.07 12.48
N LEU A 84 0.82 -11.42 12.72
CA LEU A 84 1.92 -11.36 11.77
C LEU A 84 2.60 -12.74 11.68
N ALA A 85 2.75 -13.26 10.48
CA ALA A 85 3.39 -14.53 10.18
C ALA A 85 4.41 -14.39 9.04
N GLY A 86 5.15 -15.46 8.76
CA GLY A 86 6.16 -15.46 7.68
C GLY A 86 7.42 -14.66 8.02
N VAL A 87 7.72 -14.49 9.31
CA VAL A 87 8.94 -13.85 9.80
C VAL A 87 9.80 -14.89 10.54
N PRO A 88 11.09 -15.06 10.20
CA PRO A 88 11.83 -14.36 9.14
C PRO A 88 11.33 -14.72 7.73
N VAL A 89 11.42 -13.75 6.82
CA VAL A 89 10.95 -13.89 5.43
C VAL A 89 11.87 -14.85 4.67
N PRO A 90 11.34 -15.93 4.05
CA PRO A 90 12.13 -16.83 3.23
C PRO A 90 12.79 -16.09 2.05
N LYS A 91 13.98 -16.54 1.66
CA LYS A 91 14.66 -15.98 0.48
C LYS A 91 14.03 -16.58 -0.78
N SER A 92 13.70 -15.75 -1.76
CA SER A 92 13.23 -16.22 -3.07
C SER A 92 14.39 -16.44 -4.04
N VAL A 93 14.10 -17.12 -5.15
CA VAL A 93 15.06 -17.26 -6.26
C VAL A 93 15.53 -15.89 -6.78
N ASN A 94 14.61 -14.93 -6.86
CA ASN A 94 14.89 -13.57 -7.31
C ASN A 94 15.76 -12.82 -6.29
N TYR A 95 15.52 -13.02 -4.99
CA TYR A 95 16.41 -12.51 -3.94
C TYR A 95 17.83 -13.06 -4.07
N ILE A 96 17.98 -14.37 -4.31
CA ILE A 96 19.32 -14.96 -4.50
C ILE A 96 20.01 -14.37 -5.74
N PHE A 97 19.28 -14.16 -6.83
CA PHE A 97 19.83 -13.54 -8.02
C PHE A 97 20.16 -12.05 -7.85
N SER A 98 19.40 -11.29 -7.04
CA SER A 98 19.72 -9.90 -6.74
C SER A 98 20.96 -9.77 -5.85
N GLU A 99 21.10 -10.65 -4.86
CA GLU A 99 22.21 -10.68 -3.92
C GLU A 99 23.51 -11.15 -4.60
N TYR A 100 23.44 -12.25 -5.35
CA TYR A 100 24.59 -12.92 -5.93
C TYR A 100 24.63 -12.78 -7.45
N ARG A 101 24.90 -11.56 -7.92
CA ARG A 101 24.92 -11.20 -9.36
C ARG A 101 25.87 -12.03 -10.22
N PHE A 102 26.85 -12.74 -9.66
CA PHE A 102 27.69 -13.65 -10.46
C PHE A 102 26.95 -14.92 -10.86
N LEU A 103 25.99 -15.40 -10.06
CA LEU A 103 25.15 -16.56 -10.38
C LEU A 103 24.29 -16.29 -11.61
N THR A 104 23.92 -15.03 -11.86
CA THR A 104 23.11 -14.66 -13.03
C THR A 104 23.91 -14.58 -14.34
N LYS A 105 25.25 -14.63 -14.28
CA LYS A 105 26.11 -14.55 -15.48
C LYS A 105 26.27 -15.89 -16.21
N SER A 106 26.00 -17.01 -15.53
CA SER A 106 26.11 -18.36 -16.09
C SER A 106 24.73 -18.99 -16.23
N TYR A 107 24.38 -19.45 -17.43
CA TYR A 107 23.13 -20.18 -17.67
C TYR A 107 23.04 -21.47 -16.85
N LEU A 108 24.15 -22.18 -16.69
CA LEU A 108 24.20 -23.39 -15.87
C LEU A 108 23.94 -23.09 -14.40
N MET A 109 24.56 -22.04 -13.85
CA MET A 109 24.32 -21.63 -12.46
C MET A 109 22.88 -21.15 -12.25
N ARG A 110 22.33 -20.38 -13.18
CA ARG A 110 20.91 -19.99 -13.16
C ARG A 110 19.99 -21.20 -13.15
N ALA A 111 20.26 -22.19 -13.99
CA ALA A 111 19.48 -23.42 -14.06
C ALA A 111 19.57 -24.22 -12.75
N ALA A 112 20.78 -24.38 -12.20
CA ALA A 112 21.00 -25.08 -10.94
C ALA A 112 20.26 -24.40 -9.76
N VAL A 113 20.35 -23.07 -9.66
CA VAL A 113 19.63 -22.31 -8.63
C VAL A 113 18.11 -22.46 -8.82
N LYS A 114 17.60 -22.30 -10.05
CA LYS A 114 16.16 -22.50 -10.31
C LYS A 114 15.69 -23.91 -9.96
N LEU A 115 16.49 -24.93 -10.27
CA LEU A 115 16.19 -26.33 -9.95
C LEU A 115 16.15 -26.56 -8.44
N TYR A 116 17.10 -25.99 -7.69
CA TYR A 116 17.08 -26.02 -6.24
C TYR A 116 15.79 -25.39 -5.68
N PHE A 117 15.44 -24.19 -6.13
CA PHE A 117 14.21 -23.53 -5.68
C PHE A 117 12.94 -24.25 -6.15
N HIS A 118 12.96 -24.94 -7.29
CA HIS A 118 11.82 -25.75 -7.72
C HIS A 118 11.47 -26.86 -6.72
N PHE A 119 12.47 -27.50 -6.12
CA PHE A 119 12.26 -28.61 -5.17
C PHE A 119 12.22 -28.21 -3.70
N PHE A 120 12.90 -27.11 -3.33
CA PHE A 120 13.13 -26.77 -1.92
C PHE A 120 12.57 -25.40 -1.51
N ALA A 121 11.96 -24.63 -2.41
CA ALA A 121 11.35 -23.36 -2.04
C ALA A 121 10.14 -23.55 -1.12
N THR A 122 9.88 -22.55 -0.29
CA THR A 122 8.64 -22.47 0.47
C THR A 122 7.47 -22.37 -0.52
N PRO A 123 6.39 -23.16 -0.36
CA PRO A 123 5.24 -23.00 -1.25
C PRO A 123 4.64 -21.60 -1.10
N VAL A 124 4.14 -21.07 -2.22
CA VAL A 124 3.22 -19.93 -2.15
C VAL A 124 1.95 -20.41 -1.47
N MET A 125 1.57 -19.73 -0.40
CA MET A 125 0.40 -20.05 0.41
C MET A 125 -0.64 -18.95 0.22
N ALA A 126 -1.90 -19.36 0.11
CA ALA A 126 -3.04 -18.47 0.12
C ALA A 126 -3.75 -18.57 1.49
N PHE A 127 -4.25 -17.44 1.96
CA PHE A 127 -4.95 -17.29 3.24
C PHE A 127 -6.29 -16.60 3.04
N ASP A 128 -7.13 -16.63 4.07
CA ASP A 128 -8.34 -15.79 4.10
C ASP A 128 -7.93 -14.32 4.03
N ASP A 129 -8.66 -13.55 3.21
CA ASP A 129 -8.38 -12.13 2.98
C ASP A 129 -8.50 -11.32 4.28
N PRO A 130 -7.40 -10.76 4.81
CA PRO A 130 -7.40 -10.00 6.05
C PRO A 130 -7.66 -8.50 5.84
N THR A 131 -7.97 -8.05 4.62
CA THR A 131 -8.03 -6.63 4.22
C THR A 131 -8.84 -5.77 5.18
N GLU A 132 -10.09 -6.14 5.46
CA GLU A 132 -10.97 -5.36 6.34
C GLU A 132 -10.37 -5.22 7.74
N ALA A 133 -9.88 -6.33 8.29
CA ALA A 133 -9.29 -6.34 9.63
C ALA A 133 -8.04 -5.46 9.66
N ILE A 134 -7.21 -5.48 8.61
CA ILE A 134 -6.02 -4.64 8.49
C ILE A 134 -6.40 -3.17 8.48
N VAL A 135 -7.38 -2.77 7.65
CA VAL A 135 -7.78 -1.36 7.55
C VAL A 135 -8.43 -0.84 8.83
N VAL A 136 -9.23 -1.66 9.51
CA VAL A 136 -9.79 -1.33 10.84
C VAL A 136 -8.67 -1.13 11.86
N GLU A 137 -7.68 -2.02 11.87
CA GLU A 137 -6.54 -1.93 12.77
C GLU A 137 -5.62 -0.74 12.43
N MET A 138 -5.47 -0.39 11.16
CA MET A 138 -4.81 0.84 10.73
C MET A 138 -5.52 2.05 11.33
N ASN A 139 -6.85 2.14 11.19
CA ASN A 139 -7.62 3.25 11.75
C ASN A 139 -7.44 3.35 13.26
N ARG A 140 -7.52 2.22 13.97
CA ARG A 140 -7.30 2.17 15.43
C ARG A 140 -5.96 2.80 15.82
N ILE A 141 -4.86 2.39 15.17
CA ILE A 141 -3.52 2.92 15.48
C ILE A 141 -3.43 4.40 15.13
N VAL A 142 -4.00 4.83 14.00
CA VAL A 142 -3.96 6.22 13.55
C VAL A 142 -4.71 7.13 14.53
N GLU A 143 -5.94 6.75 14.93
CA GLU A 143 -6.74 7.50 15.91
C GLU A 143 -6.10 7.50 17.30
N GLU A 144 -5.52 6.39 17.75
CA GLU A 144 -4.82 6.30 19.04
C GLU A 144 -3.62 7.25 19.14
N ASN A 145 -3.06 7.67 17.99
CA ASN A 145 -1.98 8.65 17.94
C ASN A 145 -2.48 10.05 17.52
N GLY A 146 -3.79 10.32 17.60
CA GLY A 146 -4.36 11.65 17.41
C GLY A 146 -4.48 12.09 15.94
N ALA A 147 -4.39 11.16 15.00
CA ALA A 147 -4.49 11.42 13.57
C ALA A 147 -5.78 10.83 12.97
N SER A 148 -6.07 11.16 11.71
CA SER A 148 -7.18 10.55 10.96
C SER A 148 -6.70 9.64 9.84
N LEU A 149 -7.45 8.56 9.57
CA LEU A 149 -7.28 7.74 8.37
C LEU A 149 -8.26 8.18 7.28
N LEU A 150 -7.77 8.35 6.05
CA LEU A 150 -8.57 8.55 4.85
C LEU A 150 -8.21 7.50 3.81
N VAL A 151 -9.21 6.84 3.24
CA VAL A 151 -9.00 5.80 2.21
C VAL A 151 -9.44 6.31 0.83
N GLY A 152 -8.53 6.30 -0.13
CA GLY A 152 -8.79 6.62 -1.54
C GLY A 152 -8.91 5.37 -2.40
N PHE A 153 -10.02 5.24 -3.13
CA PHE A 153 -10.30 4.08 -3.98
C PHE A 153 -9.86 4.31 -5.43
N GLN A 154 -8.86 3.55 -5.90
CA GLN A 154 -8.54 3.47 -7.34
C GLN A 154 -9.48 2.52 -8.10
N SER A 155 -10.22 1.68 -7.36
CA SER A 155 -11.17 0.71 -7.91
C SER A 155 -12.34 0.50 -6.94
N LYS A 156 -13.48 -0.02 -7.44
CA LYS A 156 -14.67 -0.23 -6.61
C LYS A 156 -14.45 -1.37 -5.62
N ASP A 157 -14.86 -1.18 -4.38
CA ASP A 157 -14.82 -2.25 -3.39
C ASP A 157 -15.96 -2.12 -2.37
N GLY A 158 -17.09 -2.77 -2.65
CA GLY A 158 -18.29 -2.62 -1.82
C GLY A 158 -18.13 -3.18 -0.41
N GLN A 159 -17.28 -4.20 -0.22
CA GLN A 159 -17.06 -4.81 1.09
C GLN A 159 -16.25 -3.88 1.98
N LEU A 160 -15.13 -3.35 1.47
CA LEU A 160 -14.31 -2.41 2.20
C LEU A 160 -15.07 -1.10 2.43
N GLU A 161 -15.74 -0.55 1.41
CA GLU A 161 -16.61 0.63 1.57
C GLU A 161 -17.64 0.44 2.70
N SER A 162 -18.26 -0.74 2.81
CA SER A 162 -19.21 -1.04 3.89
C SER A 162 -18.56 -1.01 5.26
N VAL A 163 -17.34 -1.56 5.39
CA VAL A 163 -16.57 -1.55 6.64
C VAL A 163 -16.11 -0.14 7.01
N LEU A 164 -15.64 0.64 6.04
CA LEU A 164 -15.25 2.04 6.26
C LEU A 164 -16.45 2.86 6.77
N ASN A 165 -17.61 2.72 6.15
CA ASN A 165 -18.84 3.37 6.60
C ASN A 165 -19.25 2.94 8.01
N ALA A 166 -19.21 1.65 8.31
CA ALA A 166 -19.55 1.12 9.64
C ALA A 166 -18.61 1.65 10.75
N ASN A 167 -17.34 1.86 10.43
CA ASN A 167 -16.34 2.40 11.35
C ASN A 167 -16.16 3.92 11.25
N LYS A 168 -17.01 4.62 10.46
CA LYS A 168 -16.93 6.07 10.21
C LYS A 168 -15.58 6.57 9.68
N ILE A 169 -14.88 5.71 8.94
CA ILE A 169 -13.60 6.04 8.31
C ILE A 169 -13.88 6.82 7.03
N ALA A 170 -13.26 7.99 6.91
CA ALA A 170 -13.41 8.83 5.73
C ALA A 170 -12.86 8.12 4.49
N HIS A 171 -13.55 8.27 3.36
CA HIS A 171 -13.12 7.68 2.10
C HIS A 171 -13.54 8.49 0.88
N ILE A 172 -12.79 8.35 -0.19
CA ILE A 172 -12.99 9.07 -1.45
C ILE A 172 -12.81 8.14 -2.65
N ASP A 173 -13.70 8.28 -3.61
CA ASP A 173 -13.57 7.63 -4.92
C ASP A 173 -12.58 8.41 -5.79
N LEU A 174 -11.51 7.76 -6.24
CA LEU A 174 -10.46 8.33 -7.11
C LEU A 174 -10.44 7.70 -8.51
N ARG A 175 -11.43 6.87 -8.84
CA ARG A 175 -11.54 6.22 -10.14
C ARG A 175 -11.64 7.25 -11.25
N ASN A 176 -10.89 7.03 -12.32
CA ASN A 176 -10.87 7.86 -13.51
C ASN A 176 -10.39 7.05 -14.72
N PHE A 177 -10.48 7.63 -15.92
CA PHE A 177 -10.08 6.96 -17.16
C PHE A 177 -8.65 7.31 -17.63
N TYR A 178 -7.94 8.19 -16.90
CA TYR A 178 -6.61 8.65 -17.24
C TYR A 178 -5.56 7.66 -16.72
N MET A 179 -5.58 6.45 -17.28
CA MET A 179 -4.66 5.36 -16.95
C MET A 179 -3.96 4.86 -18.22
N TYR A 180 -2.72 4.41 -18.07
CA TYR A 180 -2.02 3.73 -19.15
C TYR A 180 -2.69 2.39 -19.46
N SER A 181 -2.93 2.14 -20.75
CA SER A 181 -3.54 0.89 -21.22
C SER A 181 -2.59 -0.32 -21.15
N SER A 182 -1.28 -0.08 -21.13
CA SER A 182 -0.23 -1.11 -21.21
C SER A 182 0.64 -1.25 -19.96
N HIS A 183 0.50 -0.37 -18.98
CA HIS A 183 1.36 -0.32 -17.79
C HIS A 183 0.50 -0.46 -16.53
N GLY A 184 -0.01 -1.66 -16.26
CA GLY A 184 -0.56 -2.02 -14.94
C GLY A 184 -1.70 -1.15 -14.38
N LYS A 185 -2.50 -0.48 -15.23
CA LYS A 185 -3.52 0.51 -14.81
C LYS A 185 -2.93 1.66 -13.97
N HIS A 186 -1.66 2.00 -14.15
CA HIS A 186 -1.07 3.19 -13.54
C HIS A 186 -1.70 4.47 -14.11
N TRP A 187 -1.85 5.50 -13.27
CA TRP A 187 -2.33 6.80 -13.72
C TRP A 187 -1.33 7.44 -14.71
N THR A 188 -1.86 8.11 -15.73
CA THR A 188 -1.06 9.01 -16.56
C THR A 188 -0.79 10.31 -15.81
N PRO A 189 0.05 11.24 -16.33
CA PRO A 189 0.23 12.55 -15.71
C PRO A 189 -1.10 13.31 -15.48
N GLN A 190 -2.04 13.21 -16.44
CA GLN A 190 -3.40 13.75 -16.30
C GLN A 190 -4.21 13.02 -15.22
N GLY A 191 -4.00 11.72 -15.04
CA GLY A 191 -4.65 10.95 -13.97
C GLY A 191 -4.12 11.34 -12.59
N HIS A 192 -2.82 11.58 -12.46
CA HIS A 192 -2.25 12.13 -11.25
C HIS A 192 -2.83 13.52 -10.93
N GLU A 193 -2.94 14.40 -11.93
CA GLU A 193 -3.48 15.75 -11.76
C GLU A 193 -4.94 15.68 -11.28
N TYR A 194 -5.77 14.89 -11.99
CA TYR A 194 -7.15 14.62 -11.61
C TYR A 194 -7.30 14.14 -10.15
N VAL A 195 -6.44 13.20 -9.75
CA VAL A 195 -6.46 12.65 -8.39
C VAL A 195 -6.06 13.71 -7.36
N SER A 196 -5.01 14.48 -7.64
CA SER A 196 -4.54 15.54 -6.74
C SER A 196 -5.60 16.61 -6.53
N ASP A 197 -6.25 17.09 -7.60
CA ASP A 197 -7.34 18.08 -7.52
C ASP A 197 -8.54 17.57 -6.74
N ARG A 198 -8.87 16.29 -6.92
CA ARG A 198 -10.00 15.65 -6.26
C ARG A 198 -9.75 15.47 -4.76
N ILE A 199 -8.53 15.10 -4.37
CA ILE A 199 -8.11 15.03 -2.97
C ILE A 199 -8.13 16.44 -2.35
N HIS A 200 -7.52 17.42 -3.01
CA HIS A 200 -7.49 18.80 -2.53
C HIS A 200 -8.92 19.36 -2.33
N SER A 201 -9.80 19.18 -3.32
CA SER A 201 -11.21 19.59 -3.24
C SER A 201 -11.95 18.93 -2.08
N PHE A 202 -11.64 17.67 -1.78
CA PHE A 202 -12.19 16.97 -0.63
C PHE A 202 -11.71 17.57 0.69
N PHE A 203 -10.43 17.93 0.79
CA PHE A 203 -9.88 18.61 1.97
C PHE A 203 -10.53 19.97 2.21
N VAL A 204 -10.67 20.80 1.17
CA VAL A 204 -11.34 22.11 1.25
C VAL A 204 -12.79 21.93 1.71
N LYS A 205 -13.55 21.04 1.06
CA LYS A 205 -14.97 20.86 1.33
C LYS A 205 -15.26 20.39 2.75
N ASN A 206 -14.42 19.49 3.27
CA ASN A 206 -14.58 18.93 4.61
C ASN A 206 -13.82 19.71 5.68
N LYS A 207 -13.26 20.87 5.34
CA LYS A 207 -12.51 21.74 6.26
C LYS A 207 -11.38 21.01 6.99
N PHE A 208 -10.69 20.09 6.30
CA PHE A 208 -9.54 19.40 6.88
C PHE A 208 -8.46 20.38 7.34
N PHE A 209 -8.31 21.51 6.64
CA PHE A 209 -7.38 22.58 6.99
C PHE A 209 -7.71 23.24 8.34
N ASP A 210 -8.98 23.35 8.70
CA ASP A 210 -9.41 23.97 9.97
C ASP A 210 -9.20 23.02 11.16
N LEU A 211 -9.13 21.71 10.93
CA LEU A 211 -9.02 20.68 11.97
C LEU A 211 -7.59 20.54 12.50
N TYR A 212 -6.59 20.83 11.67
CA TYR A 212 -5.17 20.62 11.97
C TYR A 212 -4.33 21.91 11.93
N GLY A 213 -4.94 23.04 11.51
CA GLY A 213 -4.28 24.35 11.40
C GLY A 213 -4.28 25.21 12.68
N LYS A 214 -4.53 24.64 13.86
CA LYS A 214 -4.49 25.38 15.12
C LYS A 214 -3.58 24.68 16.13
N ASP A 215 -2.42 25.29 16.32
CA ASP A 215 -1.47 25.06 17.40
C ASP A 215 -0.62 23.76 17.32
N LYS A 216 0.40 23.77 16.46
CA LYS A 216 1.70 23.12 16.72
C LYS A 216 2.80 24.15 16.58
#